data_AF-A0A5C8LEH6-F1
#
_entry.id   AF-A0A5C8LEH6-F1
#
_cell.length_a   1.000
_cell.length_b   1.000
_cell.length_c   1.000
_cell.angle_alpha   90.00
_cell.angle_beta   90.00
_cell.angle_gamma   90.00
#
_symmetry.space_group_name_H-M   'P 1'
#
loop_
_entity.id
_entity.type
_entity.pdbx_description
1 polymer ?
#
loop_
_entity_poly.entity_id
_entity_poly.type
_entity_poly.pdbx_seq_one_letter_code
_entity_poly.pdbx_strand_id
1 'polypeptide(L)'
;MDGFNDTSLPYMIALTAGTNLFPIVLLYILCNGTVFIISFAALSLAISAWLSSTKNALMYAIILFVIAIIPMFLSTTMKKVGFAHLVDVSSPVSSSMLAMKDAMVNKVGFGAFVMDGLPVYIFFCIVLLVCIGASKKVSFLGGE
;
A
#
# COMPACT_ATOMS: atom_id res chain seq x y z
N MET A 1 20.27 23.38 17.49
CA MET A 1 19.69 22.04 17.74
C MET A 1 18.28 22.10 17.21
N ASP A 2 18.14 21.91 15.91
CA ASP A 2 16.87 22.05 15.20
C ASP A 2 16.04 20.81 15.50
N GLY A 3 15.10 20.99 16.42
CA GLY A 3 14.21 19.94 16.88
C GLY A 3 13.38 19.41 15.73
N PHE A 4 13.52 18.11 15.51
CA PHE A 4 12.62 17.24 14.76
C PHE A 4 11.15 17.58 15.09
N ASN A 5 10.56 18.47 14.30
CA ASN A 5 9.16 18.86 14.41
C ASN A 5 8.34 17.95 13.50
N ASP A 6 8.42 16.64 13.78
CA ASP A 6 7.54 15.64 13.18
C ASP A 6 6.14 15.86 13.73
N THR A 7 5.42 16.83 13.16
CA THR A 7 4.04 17.20 13.50
C THR A 7 3.07 16.03 13.50
N SER A 8 3.43 14.91 12.85
CA SER A 8 2.67 13.67 12.80
C SER A 8 2.60 12.93 14.14
N LEU A 9 3.70 12.87 14.92
CA LEU A 9 3.76 12.15 16.19
C LEU A 9 2.92 12.80 17.31
N PRO A 10 3.04 14.13 17.57
CA PRO A 10 2.18 14.84 18.50
C PRO A 10 0.71 14.76 18.10
N TYR A 11 0.41 14.79 16.79
CA TYR A 11 -0.96 14.66 16.27
C TYR A 11 -1.55 13.27 16.52
N MET A 12 -0.77 12.20 16.29
CA MET A 12 -1.18 10.83 16.62
C MET A 12 -1.42 10.66 18.12
N ILE A 13 -0.55 11.21 18.97
CA ILE A 13 -0.71 11.17 20.43
C ILE A 13 -1.97 11.94 20.86
N ALA A 14 -2.22 13.11 20.29
CA ALA A 14 -3.41 13.92 20.58
C ALA A 14 -4.72 13.22 20.18
N LEU A 15 -4.76 12.56 19.01
CA LEU A 15 -5.94 11.84 18.54
C LEU A 15 -6.23 10.54 19.31
N THR A 16 -5.18 9.92 19.86
CA THR A 16 -5.29 8.64 20.57
C THR A 16 -5.35 8.79 22.09
N ALA A 17 -5.07 9.98 22.63
CA ALA A 17 -5.14 10.27 24.06
C ALA A 17 -6.51 9.88 24.65
N GLY A 18 -6.48 9.03 25.68
CA GLY A 18 -7.70 8.52 26.34
C GLY A 18 -8.44 7.41 25.60
N THR A 19 -7.87 6.85 24.51
CA THR A 19 -8.45 5.72 23.77
C THR A 19 -7.44 4.60 23.57
N ASN A 20 -7.90 3.34 23.52
CA ASN A 20 -7.05 2.17 23.20
C ASN A 20 -6.68 2.07 21.71
N LEU A 21 -6.77 3.16 20.94
CA LEU A 21 -6.54 3.18 19.49
C LEU A 21 -5.06 3.22 19.11
N PHE A 22 -4.20 3.80 19.95
CA PHE A 22 -2.76 3.89 19.69
C PHE A 22 -2.09 2.54 19.37
N PRO A 23 -2.22 1.47 20.20
CA PRO A 23 -1.61 0.19 19.89
C PRO A 23 -2.19 -0.47 18.64
N ILE A 24 -3.49 -0.25 18.35
CA ILE A 24 -4.17 -0.81 17.17
C ILE A 24 -3.62 -0.17 15.88
N VAL A 25 -3.48 1.15 15.89
CA VAL A 25 -2.92 1.91 14.77
C VAL A 25 -1.47 1.53 14.53
N LEU A 26 -0.68 1.37 15.59
CA LEU A 26 0.73 0.97 15.47
C LEU A 26 0.88 -0.45 14.92
N LEU A 27 0.06 -1.40 15.40
CA LEU A 27 0.03 -2.76 14.89
C LEU A 27 -0.39 -2.81 13.42
N TYR A 28 -1.32 -1.95 13.01
CA TYR A 28 -1.72 -1.84 11.61
C TYR A 28 -0.62 -1.30 10.72
N ILE A 29 0.06 -0.23 11.12
CA ILE A 29 1.21 0.31 10.36
C ILE A 29 2.27 -0.78 10.18
N LEU A 30 2.56 -1.55 11.24
CA LEU A 30 3.53 -2.64 11.17
C LEU A 30 3.05 -3.77 10.24
N CYS A 31 1.84 -4.28 10.43
CA CYS A 31 1.34 -5.41 9.64
C CYS A 31 1.02 -5.04 8.19
N ASN A 32 0.19 -4.02 7.96
CA ASN A 32 -0.19 -3.61 6.61
C ASN A 32 0.96 -2.90 5.89
N GLY A 33 1.72 -2.06 6.59
CA GLY A 33 2.87 -1.37 5.99
C GLY A 33 3.96 -2.33 5.53
N THR A 34 4.29 -3.37 6.31
CA THR A 34 5.29 -4.36 5.88
C THR A 34 4.81 -5.17 4.67
N VAL A 35 3.58 -5.68 4.70
CA VAL A 35 2.99 -6.41 3.56
C VAL A 35 2.99 -5.54 2.30
N PHE A 36 2.63 -4.26 2.45
CA PHE A 36 2.60 -3.30 1.36
C PHE A 36 4.00 -3.05 0.77
N ILE A 37 5.01 -2.80 1.61
CA ILE A 37 6.41 -2.60 1.18
C ILE A 37 6.95 -3.85 0.47
N ILE A 38 6.72 -5.04 1.04
CA ILE A 38 7.15 -6.30 0.44
C ILE A 38 6.49 -6.50 -0.93
N SER A 39 5.21 -6.13 -1.07
CA SER A 39 4.49 -6.23 -2.35
C SER A 39 5.17 -5.38 -3.44
N PHE A 40 5.47 -4.11 -3.16
CA PHE A 40 6.12 -3.25 -4.16
C PHE A 40 7.56 -3.68 -4.47
N ALA A 41 8.31 -4.14 -3.46
CA ALA A 41 9.64 -4.69 -3.65
C ALA A 41 9.62 -5.95 -4.53
N ALA A 42 8.70 -6.88 -4.25
CA ALA A 42 8.54 -8.12 -5.00
C ALA A 42 8.07 -7.86 -6.44
N LEU A 43 7.16 -6.90 -6.64
CA LEU A 43 6.72 -6.48 -7.97
C LEU A 43 7.89 -5.90 -8.79
N SER A 44 8.71 -5.04 -8.19
CA SER A 44 9.91 -4.49 -8.83
C SER A 44 10.88 -5.61 -9.26
N LEU A 45 11.08 -6.60 -8.39
CA LEU A 45 11.91 -7.77 -8.69
C LEU A 45 11.32 -8.62 -9.84
N ALA A 46 10.01 -8.85 -9.83
CA ALA A 46 9.33 -9.63 -10.88
C ALA A 46 9.44 -8.95 -12.25
N ILE A 47 9.28 -7.63 -12.31
CA ILE A 47 9.45 -6.85 -13.54
C ILE A 47 10.91 -6.88 -14.00
N SER A 48 11.87 -6.82 -13.07
CA SER A 48 13.30 -6.95 -13.37
C SER A 48 13.64 -8.29 -14.01
N ALA A 49 13.11 -9.38 -13.45
CA ALA A 49 13.22 -10.72 -14.00
C ALA A 49 12.61 -10.85 -15.40
N TRP A 50 11.57 -10.07 -15.74
CA TRP A 50 10.97 -10.09 -17.07
C TRP A 50 11.73 -9.25 -18.10
N LEU A 51 12.25 -8.09 -17.72
CA LEU A 51 12.85 -7.14 -18.66
C LEU A 51 14.36 -7.35 -18.84
N SER A 52 14.99 -8.21 -18.02
CA SER A 52 16.44 -8.47 -18.02
C SER A 52 17.30 -7.19 -17.93
N SER A 53 16.72 -6.09 -17.45
CA SER A 53 17.35 -4.77 -17.36
C SER A 53 16.86 -4.05 -16.12
N THR A 54 17.76 -3.86 -15.16
CA THR A 54 17.48 -3.23 -13.87
C THR A 54 17.02 -1.78 -14.02
N LYS A 55 17.58 -1.04 -14.99
CA LYS A 55 17.20 0.37 -15.24
C LYS A 55 15.76 0.49 -15.70
N ASN A 56 15.35 -0.35 -16.66
CA ASN A 56 13.98 -0.32 -17.18
C ASN A 56 13.00 -0.79 -16.11
N ALA A 57 13.34 -1.86 -15.38
CA ALA A 57 12.50 -2.38 -14.31
C ALA A 57 12.20 -1.36 -13.21
N LEU A 58 13.22 -0.61 -12.77
CA LEU A 58 13.06 0.44 -11.78
C LEU A 58 12.13 1.56 -12.30
N MET A 59 12.27 1.95 -13.57
CA MET A 59 11.39 2.95 -14.19
C MET A 59 9.92 2.48 -14.21
N TYR A 60 9.66 1.23 -14.61
CA TYR A 60 8.31 0.67 -14.60
C TYR A 60 7.74 0.53 -13.19
N ALA A 61 8.56 0.13 -12.21
CA ALA A 61 8.15 0.05 -10.81
C ALA A 61 7.74 1.42 -10.26
N ILE A 62 8.51 2.48 -10.57
CA ILE A 62 8.16 3.87 -10.20
C ILE A 62 6.85 4.29 -10.87
N ILE A 63 6.68 4.02 -12.17
CA ILE A 63 5.45 4.38 -12.90
C ILE A 63 4.24 3.68 -12.27
N LEU A 64 4.33 2.38 -11.99
CA LEU A 64 3.26 1.62 -11.34
C LEU A 64 2.96 2.13 -9.92
N PHE A 65 3.99 2.50 -9.17
CA PHE A 65 3.83 3.09 -7.85
C PHE A 65 3.10 4.44 -7.92
N VAL A 66 3.49 5.31 -8.86
CA VAL A 66 2.81 6.59 -9.07
C VAL A 66 1.34 6.36 -9.42
N ILE A 67 1.06 5.44 -10.36
CA ILE A 67 -0.32 5.08 -10.74
C ILE A 67 -1.11 4.58 -9.53
N ALA A 68 -0.52 3.74 -8.69
CA ALA A 68 -1.17 3.22 -7.48
C ALA A 68 -1.52 4.33 -6.47
N ILE A 69 -0.73 5.41 -6.42
CA ILE A 69 -0.97 6.55 -5.52
C ILE A 69 -1.99 7.54 -6.09
N ILE A 70 -2.18 7.66 -7.41
CA ILE A 70 -3.11 8.62 -8.02
C ILE A 70 -4.46 8.74 -7.29
N PRO A 71 -5.14 7.63 -6.90
CA PRO A 71 -6.42 7.71 -6.21
C PRO A 71 -6.37 8.47 -4.90
N MET A 72 -5.23 8.47 -4.20
CA MET A 72 -5.05 9.23 -2.96
C MET A 72 -5.22 10.75 -3.19
N PHE A 73 -4.83 11.25 -4.36
CA PHE A 73 -4.90 12.67 -4.69
C PHE A 73 -6.20 13.08 -5.38
N LEU A 74 -7.09 12.13 -5.70
CA LEU A 74 -8.40 12.44 -6.27
C LEU A 74 -9.33 13.05 -5.21
N SER A 75 -10.09 14.07 -5.60
CA SER A 75 -11.10 14.66 -4.71
C SER A 75 -12.18 13.65 -4.35
N THR A 76 -12.79 13.82 -3.18
CA THR A 76 -13.87 12.94 -2.69
C THR A 76 -15.08 12.89 -3.61
N THR A 77 -15.33 13.94 -4.39
CA THR A 77 -16.38 13.98 -5.41
C THR A 77 -16.03 13.14 -6.63
N MET A 78 -14.76 13.17 -7.07
CA MET A 78 -14.29 12.36 -8.21
C MET A 78 -14.24 10.87 -7.87
N LYS A 79 -13.88 10.51 -6.63
CA LYS A 79 -13.86 9.12 -6.15
C LYS A 79 -15.23 8.44 -6.14
N LYS A 80 -16.33 9.20 -6.24
CA LYS A 80 -17.70 8.67 -6.16
C LYS A 80 -18.30 8.26 -7.52
N VAL A 81 -17.63 8.52 -8.65
CA VAL A 81 -18.25 8.35 -9.97
C VAL A 81 -17.34 7.64 -10.97
N GLY A 82 -17.90 6.65 -11.68
CA GLY A 82 -17.32 6.03 -12.87
C GLY A 82 -16.00 5.28 -12.62
N PHE A 83 -15.05 5.44 -13.55
CA PHE A 83 -13.74 4.77 -13.53
C PHE A 83 -12.90 5.14 -12.30
N ALA A 84 -12.98 6.40 -11.85
CA ALA A 84 -12.25 6.86 -10.67
C ALA A 84 -12.66 6.11 -9.40
N HIS A 85 -13.93 5.70 -9.28
CA HIS A 85 -14.39 4.89 -8.15
C HIS A 85 -13.76 3.49 -8.14
N LEU A 86 -13.69 2.84 -9.30
CA LEU A 86 -13.08 1.51 -9.43
C LEU A 86 -11.58 1.54 -9.10
N VAL A 87 -10.86 2.55 -9.59
CA VAL A 87 -9.43 2.71 -9.29
C VAL A 87 -9.21 3.05 -7.81
N ASP A 88 -10.12 3.79 -7.18
CA ASP A 88 -10.05 4.12 -5.76
C ASP A 88 -10.28 2.90 -4.86
N VAL A 89 -11.31 2.11 -5.13
CA VAL A 89 -11.66 0.91 -4.34
C VAL A 89 -10.63 -0.22 -4.52
N SER A 90 -10.03 -0.33 -5.71
CA SER A 90 -9.03 -1.35 -5.99
C SER A 90 -7.61 -0.96 -5.57
N SER A 91 -7.35 0.31 -5.24
CA SER A 91 -6.02 0.78 -4.90
C SER A 91 -5.63 0.38 -3.48
N PRO A 92 -4.59 -0.46 -3.30
CA PRO A 92 -4.12 -0.84 -1.97
C PRO A 92 -3.58 0.37 -1.18
N VAL A 93 -3.10 1.41 -1.86
CA VAL A 93 -2.68 2.67 -1.24
C VAL A 93 -3.88 3.39 -0.66
N SER A 94 -4.92 3.61 -1.48
CA SER A 94 -6.09 4.39 -1.08
C SER A 94 -6.82 3.74 0.08
N SER A 95 -7.01 2.42 0.02
CA SER A 95 -7.63 1.64 1.10
C SER A 95 -6.81 1.69 2.39
N SER A 96 -5.47 1.61 2.30
CA SER A 96 -4.61 1.71 3.49
C SER A 96 -4.74 3.05 4.22
N MET A 97 -4.88 4.14 3.46
CA MET A 97 -5.05 5.50 3.98
C MET A 97 -6.46 5.72 4.53
N LEU A 98 -7.47 5.16 3.87
CA LEU A 98 -8.85 5.19 4.34
C LEU A 98 -8.97 4.48 5.69
N ALA A 99 -8.43 3.28 5.82
CA ALA A 99 -8.42 2.51 7.07
C ALA A 99 -7.74 3.29 8.21
N MET A 100 -6.59 3.93 7.95
CA MET A 100 -5.93 4.78 8.95
C MET A 100 -6.79 5.98 9.34
N LYS A 101 -7.37 6.67 8.36
CA LYS A 101 -8.25 7.82 8.60
C LYS A 101 -9.46 7.40 9.43
N ASP A 102 -10.10 6.30 9.09
CA ASP A 102 -11.30 5.83 9.76
C ASP A 102 -11.00 5.32 11.18
N ALA A 103 -9.84 4.69 11.40
CA ALA A 103 -9.40 4.32 12.74
C ALA A 103 -9.09 5.54 13.62
N MET A 104 -8.43 6.56 13.08
CA MET A 104 -8.00 7.73 13.86
C MET A 104 -9.10 8.77 14.07
N VAL A 105 -9.94 9.01 13.06
CA VAL A 105 -10.96 10.07 13.09
C VAL A 105 -12.32 9.50 13.49
N ASN A 106 -12.74 8.41 12.85
CA ASN A 106 -14.07 7.84 13.04
C ASN A 106 -14.11 6.76 14.14
N LYS A 107 -12.94 6.39 14.70
CA LYS A 107 -12.79 5.40 15.79
C LYS A 107 -13.51 4.10 15.48
N VAL A 108 -13.44 3.67 14.20
CA VAL A 108 -14.15 2.47 13.74
C VAL A 108 -13.65 1.23 14.49
N GLY A 109 -14.56 0.27 14.70
CA GLY A 109 -14.22 -0.99 15.36
C GLY A 109 -13.23 -1.82 14.54
N PHE A 110 -12.51 -2.73 15.21
CA PHE A 110 -11.50 -3.60 14.61
C PHE A 110 -11.99 -4.36 13.36
N GLY A 111 -13.27 -4.77 13.34
CA GLY A 111 -13.86 -5.45 12.18
C GLY A 111 -13.88 -4.60 10.91
N ALA A 112 -14.36 -3.36 10.98
CA ALA A 112 -14.38 -2.44 9.84
C ALA A 112 -12.95 -2.11 9.38
N PHE A 113 -12.06 -1.88 10.36
CA PHE A 113 -10.65 -1.62 10.11
C PHE A 113 -9.92 -2.74 9.34
N VAL A 114 -10.22 -4.01 9.64
CA VAL A 114 -9.67 -5.15 8.90
C VAL A 114 -10.25 -5.23 7.49
N MET A 115 -11.54 -4.95 7.33
CA MET A 115 -12.21 -4.96 6.01
C MET A 115 -11.64 -3.88 5.09
N ASP A 116 -11.35 -2.69 5.62
CA ASP A 116 -10.73 -1.59 4.87
C ASP A 116 -9.29 -1.92 4.44
N GLY A 117 -8.60 -2.81 5.16
CA GLY A 117 -7.26 -3.29 4.83
C GLY A 117 -7.21 -4.40 3.77
N LEU A 118 -8.34 -5.05 3.45
CA LEU A 118 -8.39 -6.20 2.52
C LEU A 118 -7.71 -5.95 1.16
N PRO A 119 -7.85 -4.78 0.51
CA PRO A 119 -7.22 -4.52 -0.79
C PRO A 119 -5.69 -4.64 -0.76
N VAL A 120 -5.03 -4.38 0.38
CA VAL A 120 -3.58 -4.55 0.55
C VAL A 120 -3.19 -6.03 0.44
N TYR A 121 -3.94 -6.92 1.08
CA TYR A 121 -3.69 -8.35 1.05
C TYR A 121 -4.03 -8.97 -0.30
N ILE A 122 -5.10 -8.51 -0.96
CA ILE A 122 -5.43 -8.93 -2.32
C ILE A 122 -4.30 -8.52 -3.28
N PHE A 123 -3.81 -7.30 -3.17
CA PHE A 123 -2.66 -6.84 -3.96
C PHE A 123 -1.41 -7.69 -3.73
N PHE A 124 -1.10 -8.01 -2.47
CA PHE A 124 0.01 -8.90 -2.14
C PHE A 124 -0.12 -10.27 -2.81
N CYS A 125 -1.30 -10.90 -2.76
CA CYS A 125 -1.56 -12.17 -3.44
C CYS A 125 -1.36 -12.07 -4.96
N ILE A 126 -1.82 -10.98 -5.60
CA ILE A 126 -1.62 -10.74 -7.03
C ILE A 126 -0.12 -10.62 -7.34
N VAL A 127 0.63 -9.87 -6.53
CA VAL A 127 2.08 -9.74 -6.71
C VAL A 127 2.78 -11.09 -6.57
N LEU A 128 2.40 -11.93 -5.60
CA LEU A 128 2.97 -13.28 -5.49
C LEU A 128 2.74 -14.13 -6.74
N LEU A 129 1.55 -14.06 -7.33
CA LEU A 129 1.26 -14.74 -8.60
C LEU A 129 2.12 -14.22 -9.75
N VAL A 130 2.32 -12.89 -9.82
CA VAL A 130 3.21 -12.25 -10.80
C VAL A 130 4.66 -12.70 -10.59
N CYS A 131 5.13 -12.77 -9.34
CA CYS A 131 6.46 -13.28 -9.01
C CYS A 131 6.63 -14.74 -9.47
N ILE A 132 5.66 -15.62 -9.22
CA ILE A 132 5.72 -17.02 -9.69
C ILE A 132 5.82 -17.06 -11.22
N GLY A 133 5.05 -16.23 -11.92
CA GLY A 133 5.14 -16.09 -13.38
C GLY A 133 6.52 -15.60 -13.86
N ALA A 134 7.12 -14.66 -13.13
CA ALA A 134 8.46 -14.16 -13.42
C ALA A 134 9.57 -15.19 -13.14
N SER A 135 9.48 -15.93 -12.03
CA SER A 135 10.41 -17.00 -11.68
C SER A 135 10.48 -18.10 -12.73
N LYS A 136 9.34 -18.47 -13.34
CA LYS A 136 9.32 -19.41 -14.46
C LYS A 136 10.18 -18.92 -15.63
N LYS A 137 10.09 -17.64 -16.01
CA LYS A 137 10.88 -17.08 -17.12
C LYS A 137 12.38 -17.10 -16.82
N VAL A 138 12.77 -16.78 -15.58
CA VAL A 138 14.19 -16.82 -15.17
C VAL A 138 14.74 -18.24 -15.23
N SER A 139 13.96 -19.25 -14.83
CA SER A 139 14.34 -20.65 -14.95
C SER A 139 14.59 -21.12 -16.39
N PHE A 140 13.94 -20.51 -17.40
CA PHE A 140 14.19 -20.81 -18.82
C PHE A 140 15.45 -20.13 -19.37
N LEU A 141 15.88 -19.00 -18.79
CA LEU A 141 17.05 -18.24 -19.23
C LEU A 141 18.35 -18.68 -18.54
N GLY A 142 18.24 -19.32 -17.37
CA GLY A 142 19.36 -19.88 -16.60
C GLY A 142 19.55 -21.39 -16.77
N GLY A 143 18.88 -22.01 -17.74
CA GLY A 143 19.10 -23.41 -18.11
C GLY A 143 20.33 -23.52 -19.00
N GLU A 144 21.49 -23.70 -18.37
CA GLU A 144 22.52 -24.62 -18.90
C GLU A 144 22.05 -26.07 -18.69
#